data_AF-A0A662BHA6-F1
#
_entry.id   AF-A0A662BHA6-F1
#
_cell.length_a   1.000
_cell.length_b   1.000
_cell.length_c   1.000
_cell.angle_alpha   90.00
_cell.angle_beta   90.00
_cell.angle_gamma   90.00
#
_symmetry.space_group_name_H-M   'P 1'
#
loop_
_entity.id
_entity.type
_entity.pdbx_description
1 polymer ?
#
loop_
_entity_poly.entity_id
_entity_poly.type
_entity_poly.pdbx_seq_one_letter_code
_entity_poly.pdbx_strand_id
1 'polypeptide(L)' 'MKKNISVMILALLVTATAFGQNYVTKTGHIKFYSETPIETIEAHNHAVNSAINPVSGDFVFKVLVKSFEF' A
#
# COMPACT_ATOMS: atom_id res chain seq x y z
N MET A 1 23.11 35.45 17.50
CA MET A 1 23.53 34.07 17.11
C MET A 1 22.69 32.99 17.78
N LYS A 2 22.59 32.93 19.13
CA LYS A 2 21.78 31.91 19.85
C LYS A 2 20.27 31.93 19.49
N LYS A 3 19.67 33.12 19.30
CA LYS A 3 18.27 33.28 18.86
C LYS A 3 18.01 32.69 17.47
N ASN A 4 18.94 32.88 16.53
CA ASN A 4 18.82 32.36 15.16
C ASN A 4 18.90 30.83 15.13
N ILE A 5 19.77 30.25 15.96
CA ILE A 5 19.87 28.79 16.14
C ILE A 5 18.58 28.22 16.73
N SER A 6 17.99 28.89 17.72
CA SER A 6 16.73 28.43 18.33
C SER A 6 15.56 28.46 17.33
N VAL A 7 15.51 29.46 16.45
CA VAL A 7 14.50 29.54 15.36
C VAL A 7 14.72 28.42 14.35
N MET A 8 15.97 28.11 14.00
CA MET A 8 16.30 27.03 13.06
C MET A 8 15.93 25.65 13.62
N ILE A 9 16.17 25.41 14.91
CA ILE A 9 15.75 24.19 15.62
C ILE A 9 14.23 24.06 15.61
N LEU A 10 13.50 25.14 15.93
CA LEU A 10 12.04 25.13 15.93
C LEU A 10 11.46 24.83 14.53
N ALA A 11 12.05 25.41 13.48
CA ALA A 11 11.65 25.12 12.10
C ALA A 11 11.87 23.64 11.72
N LEU A 12 12.96 23.02 12.18
CA LEU A 12 13.25 21.61 11.94
C LEU A 12 12.22 20.69 12.63
N LEU A 13 11.82 21.01 13.87
CA LEU A 13 10.80 20.23 14.59
C LEU A 13 9.42 20.25 13.92
N VAL A 14 9.04 21.34 13.24
CA VAL A 14 7.75 21.43 12.53
C VAL A 14 7.72 20.53 11.28
N THR A 15 8.86 20.27 10.65
CA THR A 15 8.90 19.37 9.47
C THR A 15 8.75 17.90 9.83
N ALA A 16 8.97 17.51 11.10
CA ALA A 16 8.86 16.13 11.55
C ALA A 16 7.41 15.63 11.65
N THR A 17 6.41 16.51 11.53
CA THR A 17 4.98 16.14 11.64
C THR A 17 4.29 15.86 10.30
N ALA A 18 5.04 15.60 9.23
CA ALA A 18 4.48 15.23 7.92
C ALA A 18 3.95 13.77 7.93
N PHE A 19 2.90 13.51 8.70
CA PHE A 19 2.19 12.23 8.77
C PHE A 19 0.93 12.30 7.89
N GLY A 20 1.10 12.11 6.57
CA GLY A 20 -0.01 12.12 5.61
C GLY A 20 0.22 11.23 4.38
N GLN A 21 1.18 10.31 4.45
CA GLN A 21 1.48 9.41 3.32
C GLN A 21 0.52 8.22 3.29
N ASN A 22 -0.03 7.93 2.11
CA ASN A 22 -0.64 6.64 1.84
C ASN A 22 0.46 5.58 1.75
N TYR A 23 0.24 4.42 2.36
CA TYR A 23 1.15 3.28 2.18
C TYR A 23 0.78 2.57 0.88
N VAL A 24 1.76 2.35 0.00
CA VAL A 24 1.54 1.78 -1.34
C VAL A 24 2.48 0.59 -1.55
N THR A 25 1.98 -0.47 -2.17
CA THR A 25 2.81 -1.58 -2.67
C THR A 25 2.50 -1.89 -4.13
N LYS A 26 3.51 -2.40 -4.84
CA LYS A 26 3.43 -2.88 -6.23
C LYS A 26 3.63 -4.40 -6.33
N THR A 27 3.77 -5.08 -5.20
CA THR A 27 4.07 -6.51 -5.12
C THR A 27 2.96 -7.23 -4.33
N GLY A 28 1.73 -7.17 -4.83
CA GLY A 28 0.60 -7.90 -4.27
C GLY A 28 0.43 -9.28 -4.89
N HIS A 29 -0.28 -10.17 -4.18
CA HIS A 29 -0.70 -11.47 -4.67
C HIS A 29 -2.20 -11.66 -4.40
N ILE A 30 -2.97 -11.97 -5.43
CA ILE A 30 -4.39 -12.34 -5.33
C ILE A 30 -4.53 -13.78 -5.84
N LYS A 31 -5.19 -14.63 -5.04
CA LYS A 31 -5.52 -16.01 -5.38
C LYS A 31 -7.03 -16.21 -5.24
N PHE A 32 -7.64 -16.89 -6.20
CA PHE A 32 -8.96 -17.48 -6.03
C PHE A 32 -8.90 -18.98 -6.31
N TYR A 33 -9.83 -19.73 -5.73
CA TYR A 33 -9.96 -21.17 -5.96
C TYR A 33 -11.43 -21.55 -6.06
N SER A 34 -11.69 -22.62 -6.79
CA SER A 34 -12.99 -23.28 -6.89
C SER A 34 -12.77 -24.78 -6.77
N GLU A 35 -13.41 -25.40 -5.78
CA GLU A 35 -13.24 -26.81 -5.47
C GLU A 35 -14.51 -27.60 -5.84
N THR A 36 -14.29 -28.73 -6.50
CA THR A 36 -15.30 -29.77 -6.74
C THR A 36 -14.73 -31.12 -6.31
N PRO A 37 -15.55 -32.17 -6.13
CA PRO A 37 -15.03 -33.49 -5.75
C PRO A 37 -14.04 -34.11 -6.75
N ILE A 38 -14.03 -33.63 -8.00
CA ILE A 38 -13.21 -34.17 -9.09
C ILE A 38 -11.98 -33.30 -9.33
N GLU A 39 -12.08 -31.98 -9.15
CA GLU A 39 -11.03 -31.04 -9.49
C GLU A 39 -11.10 -29.76 -8.65
N THR A 40 -9.92 -29.22 -8.35
CA THR A 40 -9.73 -27.87 -7.82
C THR A 40 -9.09 -27.01 -8.89
N ILE A 41 -9.75 -25.90 -9.22
CA ILE A 41 -9.22 -24.86 -10.11
C ILE A 41 -8.68 -23.75 -9.21
N GLU A 42 -7.42 -23.40 -9.39
CA GLU A 42 -6.80 -22.25 -8.72
C GLU A 42 -6.44 -21.20 -9.76
N ALA A 43 -6.41 -19.92 -9.37
CA ALA A 43 -5.85 -18.88 -10.21
C ALA A 43 -5.04 -17.90 -9.38
N HIS A 44 -3.85 -17.57 -9.87
CA HIS A 44 -2.88 -16.72 -9.19
C HIS A 44 -2.64 -15.43 -9.99
N ASN A 45 -2.52 -14.30 -9.31
CA ASN A 45 -2.17 -13.03 -9.93
C ASN A 45 -1.15 -12.26 -9.09
N HIS A 46 0.00 -11.99 -9.68
CA HIS A 46 1.11 -11.25 -9.06
C HIS A 46 1.23 -9.81 -9.58
N ALA A 47 0.39 -9.43 -10.55
CA ALA A 47 0.32 -8.09 -11.13
C ALA A 47 -0.70 -7.24 -10.34
N VAL A 48 -0.43 -7.07 -9.05
CA VAL A 48 -1.33 -6.42 -8.10
C VAL A 48 -0.63 -5.25 -7.42
N ASN A 49 -1.31 -4.11 -7.42
CA ASN A 49 -0.91 -2.93 -6.66
C ASN A 49 -1.97 -2.67 -5.59
N SER A 50 -1.56 -2.12 -4.45
CA SER A 50 -2.50 -1.65 -3.43
C SER A 50 -2.03 -0.37 -2.76
N ALA A 51 -2.98 0.37 -2.19
CA ALA A 51 -2.75 1.55 -1.40
C ALA A 51 -3.70 1.57 -0.19
N ILE A 52 -3.22 2.04 0.95
CA ILE A 52 -4.01 2.28 2.15
C ILE A 52 -3.79 3.70 2.69
N ASN A 53 -4.88 4.39 3.00
CA ASN A 53 -4.87 5.62 3.77
C ASN A 53 -5.03 5.27 5.26
N PRO A 54 -3.99 5.45 6.09
CA PRO A 54 -4.05 5.09 7.51
C PRO A 54 -4.95 6.01 8.35
N VAL A 55 -5.32 7.19 7.82
CA VAL A 55 -6.17 8.17 8.51
C VAL A 55 -7.65 7.86 8.29
N SER A 56 -8.07 7.64 7.03
CA SER A 56 -9.46 7.32 6.71
C SER A 56 -9.78 5.83 6.80
N GLY A 57 -8.77 4.97 6.69
CA GLY A 57 -8.95 3.52 6.53
C GLY A 57 -9.27 3.09 5.10
N ASP A 58 -9.28 4.01 4.13
CA ASP A 58 -9.55 3.68 2.73
C ASP A 58 -8.47 2.74 2.19
N PHE A 59 -8.90 1.60 1.68
CA PHE A 59 -8.05 0.59 1.05
C PHE A 59 -8.48 0.37 -0.39
N VAL A 60 -7.53 0.45 -1.30
CA VAL A 60 -7.76 0.18 -2.72
C VAL A 60 -6.71 -0.80 -3.23
N PHE A 61 -7.14 -1.70 -4.12
CA PHE A 61 -6.26 -2.56 -4.88
C PHE A 61 -6.61 -2.51 -6.36
N LYS A 62 -5.61 -2.71 -7.20
CA LYS A 62 -5.74 -2.78 -8.65
C LYS A 62 -5.10 -4.08 -9.12
N VAL A 63 -5.86 -4.87 -9.87
CA VAL A 63 -5.43 -6.14 -10.44
C VAL A 63 -5.54 -6.12 -11.95
N LEU A 64 -4.54 -6.68 -12.63
CA LEU A 64 -4.60 -6.87 -14.06
C LEU A 64 -5.30 -8.20 -14.39
N VAL A 65 -6.58 -8.15 -14.79
CA VAL A 65 -7.41 -9.35 -15.04
C VAL A 65 -6.79 -10.32 -16.05
N LYS A 66 -6.09 -9.82 -17.08
CA LYS A 66 -5.42 -10.68 -18.07
C LYS A 66 -4.16 -11.41 -17.55
N SER A 67 -3.76 -11.17 -16.29
CA SER A 67 -2.55 -11.72 -15.69
C SER A 67 -2.83 -12.88 -14.72
N PHE A 68 -4.06 -13.42 -14.72
CA PHE A 68 -4.35 -14.63 -13.97
C PHE A 68 -3.71 -15.85 -14.64
N GLU A 69 -2.97 -16.61 -13.85
CA GLU A 69 -2.40 -17.91 -14.18
C GLU A 69 -3.29 -18.98 -13.55
N PHE A 70 -3.91 -19.85 -14.36
CA PHE A 70 -4.79 -20.95 -13.94
C PHE A 70 -4.04 -22.27 -13.94
#